data_AF-H0QQR3-F1
#
_entry.id   AF-H0QQR3-F1
#
_cell.length_a   1.000
_cell.length_b   1.000
_cell.length_c   1.000
_cell.angle_alpha   90.00
_cell.angle_beta   90.00
_cell.angle_gamma   90.00
#
_symmetry.space_group_name_H-M   'P 1'
#
loop_
_entity.id
_entity.type
_entity.pdbx_description
1 polymer ?
#
loop_
_entity_poly.entity_id
_entity_poly.type
_entity_poly.pdbx_seq_one_letter_code
_entity_poly.pdbx_strand_id
1 'polypeptide(L)'
;MSVIANPEVTITRAEDLKALPAWQALKAAVIGLQQVQVQDGSVPEPADHDQARQNVGIITDSINDLRPHLPHDTDYLELLVQDFQRWAAEGFVVPDFLDSLVAFHPEQWRIDGLPHLVVFPMYTQNGSTNRYFEAVLIEVIWPSFVAELEAGSYSNKLFVPISFVDFTPGYDTNSAVLFPESVAVRSTPSFTWGGIFADREAARFRRVLKAAADITSLDLPADAAEFIDDQHLTEKTFVMWDLIHDRTHMRGDLPFDPFMIKQRMPYFLYSLEELRCDLTAFRESVLIERDETASEDARKHAKLVQYAVIFDRIFRFAITGNRVRNYDAVGGQLLFAWMHQHRVLHWTDGKLSIDWKDVAGVVVELGLRIEELYWRSIDRPKTAHWLAAYELVSETLTPHPASVWAKGPEALPLDGPPRGLTDQVLDDEFPLSMFYEALEKKMSSVIESTAGITGKSPVKTEGGVGA
;
A
#
# COMPACT_ATOMS: atom_id res chain seq x y z
N MET A 1 0.11 -27.51 -5.05
CA MET A 1 -0.39 -28.42 -4.01
C MET A 1 -1.52 -27.69 -3.32
N SER A 2 -2.73 -28.25 -3.34
CA SER A 2 -3.89 -27.67 -2.67
C SER A 2 -3.60 -27.63 -1.17
N VAL A 3 -3.64 -26.46 -0.55
CA VAL A 3 -3.60 -26.34 0.91
C VAL A 3 -4.92 -26.90 1.42
N ILE A 4 -4.88 -28.15 1.86
CA ILE A 4 -5.97 -28.74 2.63
C ILE A 4 -5.91 -28.03 3.98
N ALA A 5 -6.89 -27.18 4.26
CA ALA A 5 -7.12 -26.64 5.60
C ALA A 5 -7.15 -27.83 6.57
N ASN A 6 -6.12 -27.94 7.40
CA ASN A 6 -6.00 -29.02 8.36
C ASN A 6 -7.00 -28.69 9.50
N PRO A 7 -8.10 -29.44 9.67
CA PRO A 7 -9.22 -29.01 10.50
C PRO A 7 -8.99 -29.16 12.02
N GLU A 8 -7.75 -29.39 12.46
CA GLU A 8 -7.39 -29.57 13.88
C GLU A 8 -6.34 -28.57 14.40
N VAL A 9 -6.06 -27.48 13.68
CA VAL A 9 -5.33 -26.36 14.31
C VAL A 9 -6.33 -25.56 15.13
N THR A 10 -6.29 -25.70 16.45
CA THR A 10 -6.93 -24.73 17.34
C THR A 10 -6.26 -23.39 17.12
N ILE A 11 -6.84 -22.54 16.26
CA ILE A 11 -6.31 -21.22 15.98
C ILE A 11 -6.47 -20.38 17.25
N THR A 12 -5.36 -20.01 17.88
CA THR A 12 -5.38 -18.97 18.91
C THR A 12 -5.86 -17.70 18.24
N ARG A 13 -6.87 -17.02 18.79
CA ARG A 13 -7.34 -15.77 18.19
C ARG A 13 -6.30 -14.68 18.39
N ALA A 14 -6.14 -13.79 17.42
CA ALA A 14 -5.29 -12.62 17.50
C ALA A 14 -5.47 -11.80 18.80
N GLU A 15 -6.72 -11.58 19.22
CA GLU A 15 -7.02 -10.85 20.45
C GLU A 15 -6.55 -11.58 21.71
N ASP A 16 -6.55 -12.92 21.71
CA ASP A 16 -6.07 -13.70 22.83
C ASP A 16 -4.53 -13.57 22.94
N LEU A 17 -3.81 -13.55 21.81
CA LEU A 17 -2.37 -13.28 21.78
C LEU A 17 -2.03 -11.89 22.32
N LYS A 18 -2.77 -10.87 21.88
CA LYS A 18 -2.61 -9.48 22.33
C LYS A 18 -2.81 -9.33 23.85
N ALA A 19 -3.69 -10.15 24.43
CA ALA A 19 -3.96 -10.14 25.87
C ALA A 19 -2.88 -10.86 26.70
N LEU A 20 -1.97 -11.62 26.08
CA LEU A 20 -0.92 -12.32 26.81
C LEU A 20 0.10 -11.33 27.41
N PRO A 21 0.56 -11.56 28.66
CA PRO A 21 1.63 -10.76 29.26
C PRO A 21 2.91 -10.75 28.44
N ALA A 22 3.22 -11.86 27.75
CA ALA A 22 4.39 -11.98 26.88
C ALA A 22 4.37 -10.97 25.72
N TRP A 23 3.20 -10.71 25.11
CA TRP A 23 3.10 -9.67 24.07
C TRP A 23 3.40 -8.28 24.64
N GLN A 24 2.82 -7.95 25.80
CA GLN A 24 3.04 -6.64 26.43
C GLN A 24 4.51 -6.44 26.82
N ALA A 25 5.17 -7.48 27.33
CA ALA A 25 6.59 -7.46 27.65
C ALA A 25 7.46 -7.31 26.39
N LEU A 26 7.17 -8.08 25.32
CA LEU A 26 7.85 -7.97 24.03
C LEU A 26 7.75 -6.56 23.46
N LYS A 27 6.53 -6.03 23.37
CA LYS A 27 6.26 -4.70 22.82
C LYS A 27 7.01 -3.62 23.60
N ALA A 28 6.97 -3.68 24.93
CA ALA A 28 7.68 -2.72 25.78
C ALA A 28 9.22 -2.82 25.62
N ALA A 29 9.77 -4.03 25.54
CA ALA A 29 11.21 -4.24 25.36
C ALA A 29 11.69 -3.79 23.97
N VAL A 30 10.89 -4.01 22.92
CA VAL A 30 11.17 -3.48 21.58
C VAL A 30 11.21 -1.95 21.63
N ILE A 31 10.19 -1.29 22.19
CA ILE A 31 10.17 0.18 22.35
C ILE A 31 11.38 0.68 23.16
N GLY A 32 11.76 -0.04 24.22
CA GLY A 32 12.94 0.24 25.02
C GLY A 32 14.24 0.12 24.21
N LEU A 33 14.34 -0.85 23.32
CA LEU A 33 15.47 -1.04 22.41
C LEU A 33 15.56 0.09 21.39
N GLN A 34 14.43 0.55 20.85
CA GLN A 34 14.38 1.69 19.91
C GLN A 34 15.02 2.97 20.46
N GLN A 35 15.03 3.16 21.79
CA GLN A 35 15.60 4.37 22.42
C GLN A 35 17.13 4.45 22.31
N VAL A 36 17.80 3.32 22.08
CA VAL A 36 19.26 3.23 22.01
C VAL A 36 19.76 2.86 20.60
N GLN A 37 18.85 2.62 19.66
CA GLN A 37 19.20 2.35 18.27
C GLN A 37 19.49 3.64 17.50
N VAL A 38 20.43 3.56 16.55
CA VAL A 38 20.63 4.60 15.53
C VAL A 38 19.97 4.20 14.20
N GLN A 39 20.07 5.05 13.17
CA GLN A 39 19.31 4.92 11.91
C GLN A 39 19.41 3.55 11.23
N ASP A 40 20.57 2.90 11.28
CA ASP A 40 20.79 1.58 10.66
C ASP A 40 20.36 0.39 11.54
N GLY A 41 19.85 0.66 12.74
CA GLY A 41 19.40 -0.33 13.72
C GLY A 41 20.48 -0.80 14.69
N SER A 42 21.73 -0.36 14.55
CA SER A 42 22.80 -0.69 15.51
C SER A 42 22.68 0.08 16.83
N VAL A 43 23.41 -0.37 17.86
CA VAL A 43 23.59 0.34 19.15
C VAL A 43 25.10 0.62 19.32
N PRO A 44 25.61 1.75 18.78
CA PRO A 44 27.05 2.00 18.70
C PRO A 44 27.66 2.38 20.06
N GLU A 45 26.88 2.97 20.96
CA GLU A 45 27.36 3.46 22.26
C GLU A 45 27.49 2.32 23.27
N PRO A 46 28.71 1.96 23.74
CA PRO A 46 28.90 0.84 24.66
C PRO A 46 28.18 1.01 26.01
N ALA A 47 27.88 2.26 26.40
CA ALA A 47 27.13 2.57 27.62
C ALA A 47 25.68 2.06 27.55
N ASP A 48 25.12 1.89 26.36
CA ASP A 48 23.74 1.45 26.14
C ASP A 48 23.64 -0.08 25.96
N HIS A 49 24.76 -0.79 25.86
CA HIS A 49 24.79 -2.24 25.57
C HIS A 49 24.14 -3.08 26.67
N ASP A 50 24.24 -2.67 27.93
CA ASP A 50 23.59 -3.40 29.03
C ASP A 50 22.07 -3.28 28.96
N GLN A 51 21.55 -2.09 28.63
CA GLN A 51 20.13 -1.86 28.41
C GLN A 51 19.63 -2.61 27.17
N ALA A 52 20.39 -2.59 26.07
CA ALA A 52 20.07 -3.34 24.86
C ALA A 52 20.02 -4.85 25.16
N ARG A 53 20.99 -5.39 25.90
CA ARG A 53 21.03 -6.81 26.28
C ARG A 53 19.86 -7.21 27.17
N GLN A 54 19.46 -6.36 28.11
CA GLN A 54 18.28 -6.59 28.93
C GLN A 54 17.01 -6.65 28.07
N ASN A 55 16.82 -5.69 27.15
CA ASN A 55 15.68 -5.69 26.24
C ASN A 55 15.67 -6.93 25.33
N VAL A 56 16.82 -7.31 24.76
CA VAL A 56 16.94 -8.52 23.94
C VAL A 56 16.55 -9.77 24.75
N GLY A 57 16.99 -9.90 26.01
CA GLY A 57 16.59 -11.01 26.87
C GLY A 57 15.07 -11.12 27.05
N ILE A 58 14.41 -10.00 27.34
CA ILE A 58 12.94 -9.94 27.47
C ILE A 58 12.25 -10.29 26.16
N ILE A 59 12.76 -9.80 25.02
CA ILE A 59 12.24 -10.12 23.69
C ILE A 59 12.33 -11.62 23.43
N THR A 60 13.49 -12.24 23.67
CA THR A 60 13.67 -13.68 23.41
C THR A 60 12.82 -14.56 24.33
N ASP A 61 12.67 -14.20 25.60
CA ASP A 61 11.80 -14.93 26.53
C ASP A 61 10.33 -14.81 26.11
N SER A 62 9.91 -13.61 25.72
CA SER A 62 8.53 -13.36 25.25
C SER A 62 8.22 -14.09 23.94
N ILE A 63 9.17 -14.16 23.00
CA ILE A 63 9.00 -14.97 21.78
C ILE A 63 8.82 -16.44 22.12
N ASN A 64 9.62 -16.98 23.05
CA ASN A 64 9.50 -18.38 23.48
C ASN A 64 8.15 -18.67 24.16
N ASP A 65 7.59 -17.72 24.91
CA ASP A 65 6.28 -17.83 25.55
C ASP A 65 5.12 -17.71 24.54
N LEU A 66 5.27 -16.90 23.48
CA LEU A 66 4.26 -16.73 22.44
C LEU A 66 4.24 -17.88 21.41
N ARG A 67 5.41 -18.47 21.13
CA ARG A 67 5.60 -19.49 20.09
C ARG A 67 4.64 -20.69 20.18
N PRO A 68 4.31 -21.27 21.35
CA PRO A 68 3.34 -22.37 21.44
C PRO A 68 1.94 -22.02 20.89
N HIS A 69 1.59 -20.74 20.84
CA HIS A 69 0.32 -20.25 20.28
C HIS A 69 0.36 -20.04 18.77
N LEU A 70 1.54 -20.08 18.17
CA LEU A 70 1.83 -19.83 16.75
C LEU A 70 2.57 -21.03 16.11
N PRO A 71 2.00 -22.25 16.14
CA PRO A 71 2.73 -23.46 15.73
C PRO A 71 3.17 -23.45 14.27
N HIS A 72 2.45 -22.72 13.41
CA HIS A 72 2.75 -22.57 11.98
C HIS A 72 4.01 -21.72 11.70
N ASP A 73 4.43 -20.90 12.68
CA ASP A 73 5.57 -19.98 12.61
C ASP A 73 6.78 -20.46 13.45
N THR A 74 6.74 -21.69 13.96
CA THR A 74 7.74 -22.22 14.92
C THR A 74 9.18 -22.06 14.43
N ASP A 75 9.47 -22.46 13.19
CA ASP A 75 10.82 -22.41 12.61
C ASP A 75 11.35 -20.97 12.53
N TYR A 76 10.49 -20.04 12.11
CA TYR A 76 10.80 -18.61 12.07
C TYR A 76 11.07 -18.06 13.49
N LEU A 77 10.20 -18.36 14.46
CA LEU A 77 10.33 -17.84 15.82
C LEU A 77 11.58 -18.40 16.54
N GLU A 78 11.98 -19.63 16.23
CA GLU A 78 13.24 -20.22 16.71
C GLU A 78 14.47 -19.51 16.14
N LEU A 79 14.48 -19.26 14.83
CA LEU A 79 15.57 -18.54 14.18
C LEU A 79 15.62 -17.08 14.59
N LEU A 80 14.47 -16.45 14.85
CA LEU A 80 14.38 -15.08 15.35
C LEU A 80 15.08 -14.94 16.70
N VAL A 81 14.85 -15.88 17.63
CA VAL A 81 15.56 -15.92 18.92
C VAL A 81 17.07 -16.07 18.72
N GLN A 82 17.50 -16.94 17.80
CA GLN A 82 18.91 -17.15 17.50
C GLN A 82 19.57 -15.89 16.89
N ASP A 83 18.89 -15.20 15.98
CA ASP A 83 19.36 -13.96 15.36
C ASP A 83 19.53 -12.85 16.41
N PHE A 84 18.58 -12.70 17.34
CA PHE A 84 18.72 -11.77 18.46
C PHE A 84 19.91 -12.09 19.37
N GLN A 85 20.10 -13.37 19.71
CA GLN A 85 21.22 -13.81 20.55
C GLN A 85 22.57 -13.58 19.86
N ARG A 86 22.66 -13.87 18.55
CA ARG A 86 23.83 -13.58 17.72
C ARG A 86 24.13 -12.08 17.71
N TRP A 87 23.14 -11.25 17.41
CA TRP A 87 23.29 -9.79 17.34
C TRP A 87 23.78 -9.18 18.66
N ALA A 88 23.26 -9.66 19.80
CA ALA A 88 23.72 -9.24 21.12
C ALA A 88 25.16 -9.71 21.43
N ALA A 89 25.53 -10.93 21.01
CA ALA A 89 26.89 -11.47 21.20
C ALA A 89 27.93 -10.75 20.33
N GLU A 90 27.53 -10.25 19.16
CA GLU A 90 28.36 -9.47 18.24
C GLU A 90 28.51 -7.99 18.67
N GLY A 91 27.87 -7.58 19.77
CA GLY A 91 28.00 -6.23 20.32
C GLY A 91 27.10 -5.20 19.65
N PHE A 92 25.91 -5.61 19.21
CA PHE A 92 24.87 -4.73 18.66
C PHE A 92 25.31 -3.92 17.43
N VAL A 93 26.05 -4.57 16.53
CA VAL A 93 26.44 -4.03 15.22
C VAL A 93 25.20 -3.80 14.33
N VAL A 94 25.38 -3.46 13.05
CA VAL A 94 24.24 -3.39 12.11
C VAL A 94 23.53 -4.76 12.09
N PRO A 95 22.22 -4.82 12.37
CA PRO A 95 21.50 -6.09 12.50
C PRO A 95 21.44 -6.86 11.19
N ASP A 96 21.54 -8.19 11.29
CA ASP A 96 21.34 -9.14 10.20
C ASP A 96 20.34 -10.21 10.66
N PHE A 97 19.12 -10.15 10.13
CA PHE A 97 18.02 -11.05 10.45
C PHE A 97 17.61 -11.89 9.23
N LEU A 98 18.56 -12.18 8.33
CA LEU A 98 18.26 -12.93 7.11
C LEU A 98 17.72 -14.33 7.39
N ASP A 99 18.23 -15.02 8.43
CA ASP A 99 17.87 -16.41 8.69
C ASP A 99 16.40 -16.52 9.14
N SER A 100 15.98 -15.67 10.08
CA SER A 100 14.57 -15.53 10.48
C SER A 100 13.68 -15.00 9.34
N LEU A 101 14.13 -14.02 8.56
CA LEU A 101 13.36 -13.49 7.43
C LEU A 101 13.05 -14.55 6.37
N VAL A 102 14.04 -15.39 6.02
CA VAL A 102 13.85 -16.46 5.03
C VAL A 102 12.93 -17.56 5.57
N ALA A 103 12.87 -17.78 6.89
CA ALA A 103 11.99 -18.76 7.49
C ALA A 103 10.54 -18.27 7.69
N PHE A 104 10.30 -16.96 7.63
CA PHE A 104 8.95 -16.40 7.79
C PHE A 104 8.17 -16.53 6.47
N HIS A 105 7.16 -17.42 6.47
CA HIS A 105 6.40 -17.80 5.28
C HIS A 105 4.88 -17.63 5.44
N PRO A 106 4.38 -16.40 5.69
CA PRO A 106 2.94 -16.17 5.86
C PRO A 106 2.13 -16.49 4.59
N GLU A 107 2.74 -16.48 3.40
CA GLU A 107 2.09 -16.84 2.13
C GLU A 107 1.64 -18.31 2.07
N GLN A 108 2.28 -19.18 2.86
CA GLN A 108 1.93 -20.59 2.96
C GLN A 108 0.72 -20.82 3.87
N TRP A 109 0.35 -19.81 4.66
CA TRP A 109 -0.64 -19.87 5.72
C TRP A 109 -1.77 -18.85 5.53
N ARG A 110 -2.24 -18.70 4.28
CA ARG A 110 -3.37 -17.82 3.92
C ARG A 110 -4.71 -18.38 4.42
N ILE A 111 -4.91 -18.29 5.73
CA ILE A 111 -6.08 -18.76 6.46
C ILE A 111 -6.72 -17.55 7.15
N ASP A 112 -7.99 -17.29 6.86
CA ASP A 112 -8.72 -16.15 7.43
C ASP A 112 -8.68 -16.15 8.97
N GLY A 113 -8.25 -15.03 9.55
CA GLY A 113 -8.11 -14.83 10.99
C GLY A 113 -6.88 -15.50 11.63
N LEU A 114 -5.98 -16.12 10.85
CA LEU A 114 -4.76 -16.70 11.39
C LEU A 114 -3.78 -15.59 11.83
N PRO A 115 -3.34 -15.55 13.09
CA PRO A 115 -2.43 -14.52 13.55
C PRO A 115 -0.97 -14.86 13.29
N HIS A 116 -0.14 -13.84 13.11
CA HIS A 116 1.32 -13.93 13.08
C HIS A 116 1.97 -12.91 14.03
N LEU A 117 3.16 -13.24 14.54
CA LEU A 117 4.03 -12.31 15.29
C LEU A 117 5.19 -11.88 14.39
N VAL A 118 5.21 -10.61 14.00
CA VAL A 118 6.28 -10.07 13.15
C VAL A 118 7.21 -9.22 14.01
N VAL A 119 8.49 -9.57 14.09
CA VAL A 119 9.49 -8.76 14.80
C VAL A 119 10.76 -8.69 13.96
N PHE A 120 11.09 -7.51 13.45
CA PHE A 120 12.28 -7.30 12.61
C PHE A 120 12.86 -5.90 12.79
N PRO A 121 14.18 -5.72 12.58
CA PRO A 121 14.78 -4.41 12.38
C PRO A 121 14.46 -3.94 10.96
N MET A 122 13.55 -3.00 10.82
CA MET A 122 13.01 -2.57 9.53
C MET A 122 12.65 -1.09 9.50
N TYR A 123 12.66 -0.51 8.29
CA TYR A 123 12.02 0.79 8.07
C TYR A 123 10.55 0.59 7.70
N THR A 124 9.70 1.59 7.91
CA THR A 124 8.29 1.53 7.51
C THR A 124 8.04 2.45 6.31
N GLN A 125 7.48 1.90 5.22
CA GLN A 125 7.14 2.72 4.04
C GLN A 125 6.12 3.79 4.43
N ASN A 126 6.26 5.04 3.95
CA ASN A 126 5.43 6.16 4.38
C ASN A 126 5.41 6.40 5.92
N GLY A 127 6.43 5.92 6.63
CA GLY A 127 6.64 6.08 8.06
C GLY A 127 8.09 6.45 8.39
N SER A 128 8.73 5.66 9.23
CA SER A 128 10.12 5.87 9.65
C SER A 128 11.10 5.31 8.63
N THR A 129 12.16 6.07 8.33
CA THR A 129 13.30 5.58 7.51
C THR A 129 14.39 4.90 8.35
N ASN A 130 14.25 4.92 9.68
CA ASN A 130 15.17 4.23 10.59
C ASN A 130 14.85 2.74 10.62
N ARG A 131 15.87 1.88 10.60
CA ARG A 131 15.76 0.42 10.71
C ARG A 131 15.67 -0.04 12.17
N TYR A 132 14.79 0.59 12.92
CA TYR A 132 14.52 0.21 14.30
C TYR A 132 13.82 -1.14 14.36
N PHE A 133 13.91 -1.84 15.49
CA PHE A 133 13.07 -3.02 15.69
C PHE A 133 11.62 -2.59 15.81
N GLU A 134 10.76 -3.16 14.99
CA GLU A 134 9.32 -3.04 15.10
C GLU A 134 8.73 -4.41 15.42
N ALA A 135 7.71 -4.44 16.26
CA ALA A 135 6.91 -5.61 16.57
C ALA A 135 5.44 -5.36 16.21
N VAL A 136 4.87 -6.26 15.43
CA VAL A 136 3.51 -6.18 14.93
C VAL A 136 2.82 -7.52 15.14
N LEU A 137 1.67 -7.50 15.81
CA LEU A 137 0.70 -8.59 15.74
C LEU A 137 -0.23 -8.30 14.58
N ILE A 138 -0.35 -9.28 13.69
CA ILE A 138 -1.19 -9.21 12.51
C ILE A 138 -2.11 -10.43 12.47
N GLU A 139 -3.21 -10.32 11.74
CA GLU A 139 -4.05 -11.46 11.34
C GLU A 139 -4.29 -11.43 9.84
N VAL A 140 -4.36 -12.60 9.21
CA VAL A 140 -4.58 -12.73 7.76
C VAL A 140 -6.05 -12.54 7.42
N ILE A 141 -6.33 -11.89 6.28
CA ILE A 141 -7.69 -11.66 5.76
C ILE A 141 -7.87 -12.45 4.46
N TRP A 142 -8.45 -13.65 4.51
CA TRP A 142 -8.53 -14.56 3.36
C TRP A 142 -9.94 -15.09 3.11
N PRO A 143 -10.89 -14.23 2.71
CA PRO A 143 -12.26 -14.66 2.44
C PRO A 143 -12.33 -15.64 1.25
N SER A 144 -13.33 -16.51 1.25
CA SER A 144 -13.45 -17.60 0.27
C SER A 144 -13.47 -17.14 -1.19
N PHE A 145 -14.10 -16.01 -1.50
CA PHE A 145 -14.14 -15.48 -2.87
C PHE A 145 -12.76 -14.99 -3.35
N VAL A 146 -11.89 -14.53 -2.44
CA VAL A 146 -10.50 -14.18 -2.76
C VAL A 146 -9.70 -15.44 -3.07
N ALA A 147 -9.90 -16.52 -2.29
CA ALA A 147 -9.30 -17.81 -2.57
C ALA A 147 -9.73 -18.38 -3.94
N GLU A 148 -10.99 -18.21 -4.33
CA GLU A 148 -11.52 -18.56 -5.66
C GLU A 148 -10.79 -17.79 -6.77
N LEU A 149 -10.69 -16.46 -6.64
CA LEU A 149 -10.03 -15.61 -7.64
C LEU A 149 -8.53 -15.94 -7.77
N GLU A 150 -7.84 -16.13 -6.65
CA GLU A 150 -6.41 -16.47 -6.63
C GLU A 150 -6.14 -17.85 -7.24
N ALA A 151 -7.02 -18.83 -7.05
CA ALA A 151 -6.89 -20.14 -7.69
C ALA A 151 -7.06 -20.10 -9.22
N GLY A 152 -7.66 -19.03 -9.75
CA GLY A 152 -7.94 -18.83 -11.18
C GLY A 152 -7.00 -17.84 -11.86
N SER A 153 -7.59 -16.94 -12.67
CA SER A 153 -6.87 -15.96 -13.49
C SER A 153 -6.09 -14.94 -12.68
N TYR A 154 -6.43 -14.74 -11.41
CA TYR A 154 -5.89 -13.71 -10.52
C TYR A 154 -4.84 -14.25 -9.55
N SER A 155 -4.20 -15.38 -9.86
CA SER A 155 -3.14 -15.94 -9.00
C SER A 155 -2.03 -14.93 -8.72
N ASN A 156 -1.78 -14.73 -7.43
CA ASN A 156 -0.69 -13.96 -6.86
C ASN A 156 -0.21 -14.68 -5.60
N LYS A 157 0.88 -15.44 -5.74
CA LYS A 157 1.39 -16.29 -4.65
C LYS A 157 2.11 -15.53 -3.55
N LEU A 158 2.57 -14.31 -3.83
CA LEU A 158 3.29 -13.48 -2.87
C LEU A 158 2.33 -12.65 -2.00
N PHE A 159 1.10 -12.44 -2.46
CA PHE A 159 0.15 -11.55 -1.79
C PHE A 159 -0.39 -12.14 -0.48
N VAL A 160 -0.22 -11.40 0.61
CA VAL A 160 -0.72 -11.73 1.95
C VAL A 160 -1.50 -10.52 2.52
N PRO A 161 -2.82 -10.48 2.35
CA PRO A 161 -3.67 -9.45 2.96
C PRO A 161 -3.76 -9.65 4.47
N ILE A 162 -3.54 -8.59 5.22
CA ILE A 162 -3.41 -8.62 6.68
C ILE A 162 -4.16 -7.45 7.33
N SER A 163 -4.48 -7.59 8.62
CA SER A 163 -4.97 -6.49 9.45
C SER A 163 -4.08 -6.28 10.67
N PHE A 164 -4.14 -5.09 11.25
CA PHE A 164 -3.49 -4.80 12.52
C PHE A 164 -4.27 -5.36 13.72
N VAL A 165 -3.55 -6.07 14.59
CA VAL A 165 -4.03 -6.48 15.91
C VAL A 165 -3.46 -5.54 17.00
N ASP A 166 -2.15 -5.34 16.98
CA ASP A 166 -1.41 -4.38 17.80
C ASP A 166 0.00 -4.16 17.21
N PHE A 167 0.65 -3.03 17.51
CA PHE A 167 1.93 -2.68 16.91
C PHE A 167 2.76 -1.70 17.74
N THR A 168 4.07 -1.65 17.48
CA THR A 168 5.01 -0.64 17.95
C THR A 168 4.97 0.66 17.12
N PRO A 169 5.52 1.79 17.63
CA PRO A 169 5.27 3.11 17.08
C PRO A 169 5.65 3.34 15.61
N GLY A 170 6.51 2.54 14.98
CA GLY A 170 6.84 2.69 13.56
C GLY A 170 5.65 2.49 12.63
N TYR A 171 4.61 1.79 13.10
CA TYR A 171 3.33 1.62 12.42
C TYR A 171 2.23 2.59 12.89
N ASP A 172 2.50 3.49 13.83
CA ASP A 172 1.65 4.64 14.15
C ASP A 172 1.85 5.78 13.12
N THR A 173 1.76 5.44 11.84
CA THR A 173 2.17 6.26 10.70
C THR A 173 1.25 6.03 9.50
N ASN A 174 1.64 6.54 8.31
CA ASN A 174 0.94 6.27 7.07
C ASN A 174 1.28 4.92 6.43
N SER A 175 2.23 4.15 6.98
CA SER A 175 2.58 2.82 6.48
C SER A 175 1.36 1.90 6.39
N ALA A 176 1.16 1.24 5.26
CA ALA A 176 0.08 0.26 5.08
C ALA A 176 0.58 -1.03 4.45
N VAL A 177 1.89 -1.27 4.53
CA VAL A 177 2.53 -2.46 4.01
C VAL A 177 3.49 -3.07 5.02
N LEU A 178 3.74 -4.35 4.85
CA LEU A 178 4.80 -5.10 5.50
C LEU A 178 5.54 -5.85 4.40
N PHE A 179 6.72 -5.37 4.02
CA PHE A 179 7.49 -5.95 2.92
C PHE A 179 8.84 -6.45 3.41
N PRO A 180 9.27 -7.66 2.99
CA PRO A 180 10.55 -8.23 3.41
C PRO A 180 11.77 -7.40 2.97
N GLU A 181 11.63 -6.58 1.92
CA GLU A 181 12.63 -5.61 1.45
C GLU A 181 13.05 -4.60 2.52
N SER A 182 12.16 -4.33 3.49
CA SER A 182 12.40 -3.32 4.52
C SER A 182 13.36 -3.77 5.62
N VAL A 183 13.54 -5.09 5.76
CA VAL A 183 14.26 -5.73 6.86
C VAL A 183 15.78 -5.59 6.68
N ALA A 184 16.50 -5.43 7.79
CA ALA A 184 17.97 -5.46 7.82
C ALA A 184 18.51 -6.88 7.69
N VAL A 185 19.22 -7.12 6.58
CA VAL A 185 19.80 -8.41 6.20
C VAL A 185 21.18 -8.23 5.59
N ARG A 186 22.05 -9.23 5.77
CA ARG A 186 23.39 -9.26 5.15
C ARG A 186 23.37 -9.30 3.62
N SER A 187 22.30 -9.84 3.04
CA SER A 187 22.12 -9.95 1.58
C SER A 187 20.64 -10.11 1.23
N THR A 188 20.21 -9.52 0.12
CA THR A 188 18.83 -9.62 -0.38
C THR A 188 18.45 -11.06 -0.73
N PRO A 189 17.45 -11.68 -0.05
CA PRO A 189 16.94 -13.00 -0.43
C PRO A 189 15.99 -12.92 -1.63
N SER A 190 15.53 -14.08 -2.10
CA SER A 190 14.30 -14.12 -2.91
C SER A 190 13.12 -13.91 -1.99
N PHE A 191 12.28 -12.91 -2.30
CA PHE A 191 11.07 -12.65 -1.53
C PHE A 191 9.94 -13.59 -1.93
N THR A 192 9.19 -14.09 -0.94
CA THR A 192 8.07 -15.03 -1.14
C THR A 192 6.73 -14.47 -0.67
N TRP A 193 6.72 -13.29 -0.05
CA TRP A 193 5.51 -12.69 0.50
C TRP A 193 5.60 -11.16 0.47
N GLY A 194 4.43 -10.51 0.43
CA GLY A 194 4.23 -9.08 0.62
C GLY A 194 2.91 -8.87 1.35
N GLY A 195 3.00 -8.21 2.50
CA GLY A 195 1.88 -7.94 3.39
C GLY A 195 1.24 -6.58 3.10
N ILE A 196 -0.09 -6.53 2.94
CA ILE A 196 -0.83 -5.27 2.80
C ILE A 196 -1.90 -5.17 3.89
N PHE A 197 -1.90 -4.06 4.62
CA PHE A 197 -2.82 -3.79 5.72
C PHE A 197 -4.18 -3.29 5.21
N ALA A 198 -5.00 -4.21 4.72
CA ALA A 198 -6.30 -3.91 4.11
C ALA A 198 -7.28 -3.27 5.11
N ASP A 199 -7.16 -3.56 6.42
CA ASP A 199 -7.99 -2.93 7.46
C ASP A 199 -7.75 -1.42 7.56
N ARG A 200 -6.49 -1.01 7.47
CA ARG A 200 -6.04 0.37 7.52
C ARG A 200 -6.45 1.11 6.26
N GLU A 201 -6.21 0.54 5.08
CA GLU A 201 -6.61 1.17 3.82
C GLU A 201 -8.13 1.31 3.73
N ALA A 202 -8.88 0.30 4.16
CA ALA A 202 -10.33 0.39 4.30
C ALA A 202 -10.77 1.50 5.28
N ALA A 203 -10.16 1.57 6.47
CA ALA A 203 -10.51 2.59 7.47
C ALA A 203 -10.21 4.01 6.97
N ARG A 204 -9.09 4.20 6.24
CA ARG A 204 -8.72 5.44 5.57
C ARG A 204 -9.73 5.84 4.52
N PHE A 205 -10.00 4.92 3.60
CA PHE A 205 -10.93 5.11 2.50
C PHE A 205 -12.29 5.56 3.01
N ARG A 206 -12.86 4.84 3.98
CA ARG A 206 -14.17 5.16 4.57
C ARG A 206 -14.20 6.56 5.17
N ARG A 207 -13.17 6.93 5.96
CA ARG A 207 -13.10 8.25 6.59
C ARG A 207 -12.95 9.37 5.57
N VAL A 208 -12.06 9.20 4.59
CA VAL A 208 -11.79 10.20 3.56
C VAL A 208 -12.98 10.35 2.63
N LEU A 209 -13.55 9.26 2.12
CA LEU A 209 -14.69 9.31 1.22
C LEU A 209 -15.92 9.94 1.89
N LYS A 210 -16.19 9.63 3.16
CA LYS A 210 -17.31 10.26 3.89
C LYS A 210 -17.15 11.78 3.94
N ALA A 211 -15.99 12.27 4.35
CA ALA A 211 -15.73 13.71 4.39
C ALA A 211 -15.72 14.36 3.00
N ALA A 212 -15.15 13.68 2.00
CA ALA A 212 -15.11 14.17 0.63
C ALA A 212 -16.51 14.26 0.03
N ALA A 213 -17.38 13.28 0.27
CA ALA A 213 -18.77 13.29 -0.17
C ALA A 213 -19.53 14.48 0.44
N ASP A 214 -19.37 14.72 1.74
CA ASP A 214 -19.97 15.87 2.44
C ASP A 214 -19.46 17.21 1.86
N ILE A 215 -18.14 17.37 1.70
CA ILE A 215 -17.51 18.60 1.19
C ILE A 215 -17.91 18.90 -0.25
N THR A 216 -18.09 17.86 -1.07
CA THR A 216 -18.41 17.98 -2.50
C THR A 216 -19.90 17.86 -2.80
N SER A 217 -20.73 17.64 -1.78
CA SER A 217 -22.17 17.37 -1.94
C SER A 217 -22.45 16.21 -2.91
N LEU A 218 -21.56 15.21 -2.93
CA LEU A 218 -21.69 14.05 -3.79
C LEU A 218 -22.75 13.11 -3.24
N ASP A 219 -23.79 12.83 -4.02
CA ASP A 219 -24.76 11.78 -3.71
C ASP A 219 -24.14 10.42 -4.05
N LEU A 220 -23.91 9.58 -3.04
CA LEU A 220 -23.36 8.24 -3.24
C LEU A 220 -24.44 7.27 -3.75
N PRO A 221 -24.10 6.39 -4.70
CA PRO A 221 -24.88 5.18 -4.97
C PRO A 221 -25.18 4.38 -3.70
N ALA A 222 -26.30 3.65 -3.66
CA ALA A 222 -26.74 2.94 -2.46
C ALA A 222 -25.74 1.87 -2.00
N ASP A 223 -25.12 1.17 -2.95
CA ASP A 223 -24.03 0.21 -2.73
C ASP A 223 -22.76 0.90 -2.22
N ALA A 224 -22.40 2.07 -2.75
CA ALA A 224 -21.28 2.86 -2.24
C ALA A 224 -21.54 3.42 -0.82
N ALA A 225 -22.79 3.73 -0.48
CA ALA A 225 -23.16 4.15 0.87
C ALA A 225 -23.06 2.99 1.88
N GLU A 226 -23.57 1.79 1.56
CA GLU A 226 -23.38 0.57 2.37
C GLU A 226 -21.89 0.27 2.56
N PHE A 227 -21.14 0.36 1.46
CA PHE A 227 -19.69 0.13 1.43
C PHE A 227 -18.96 0.99 2.45
N ILE A 228 -19.17 2.31 2.47
CA ILE A 228 -18.45 3.18 3.42
C ILE A 228 -18.89 3.03 4.88
N ASP A 229 -20.07 2.48 5.15
CA ASP A 229 -20.57 2.29 6.51
C ASP A 229 -20.14 0.95 7.12
N ASP A 230 -19.65 -0.01 6.32
CA ASP A 230 -19.18 -1.33 6.76
C ASP A 230 -17.66 -1.51 6.58
N GLN A 231 -16.96 -1.63 7.72
CA GLN A 231 -15.50 -1.86 7.74
C GLN A 231 -15.11 -3.17 7.08
N HIS A 232 -15.80 -4.26 7.39
CA HIS A 232 -15.42 -5.60 6.91
C HIS A 232 -15.75 -5.77 5.44
N LEU A 233 -16.85 -5.19 4.97
CA LEU A 233 -17.13 -5.10 3.54
C LEU A 233 -16.03 -4.32 2.83
N THR A 234 -15.63 -3.16 3.37
CA THR A 234 -14.57 -2.35 2.75
C THR A 234 -13.24 -3.08 2.71
N GLU A 235 -12.83 -3.66 3.83
CA GLU A 235 -11.61 -4.43 3.98
C GLU A 235 -11.52 -5.56 2.93
N LYS A 236 -12.56 -6.38 2.79
CA LYS A 236 -12.59 -7.45 1.80
C LYS A 236 -12.56 -6.94 0.35
N THR A 237 -13.15 -5.78 0.07
CA THR A 237 -13.04 -5.14 -1.24
C THR A 237 -11.61 -4.69 -1.52
N PHE A 238 -10.91 -4.11 -0.54
CA PHE A 238 -9.49 -3.74 -0.68
C PHE A 238 -8.61 -4.97 -0.91
N VAL A 239 -8.86 -6.09 -0.20
CA VAL A 239 -8.16 -7.36 -0.48
C VAL A 239 -8.31 -7.78 -1.95
N MET A 240 -9.52 -7.66 -2.52
CA MET A 240 -9.74 -7.98 -3.93
C MET A 240 -9.02 -7.01 -4.88
N TRP A 241 -9.06 -5.71 -4.58
CA TRP A 241 -8.36 -4.69 -5.34
C TRP A 241 -6.85 -4.97 -5.36
N ASP A 242 -6.25 -5.13 -4.18
CA ASP A 242 -4.81 -5.36 -4.00
C ASP A 242 -4.36 -6.67 -4.68
N LEU A 243 -5.16 -7.75 -4.59
CA LEU A 243 -4.87 -9.01 -5.27
C LEU A 243 -4.63 -8.81 -6.77
N ILE A 244 -5.51 -8.03 -7.42
CA ILE A 244 -5.45 -7.80 -8.87
C ILE A 244 -4.41 -6.73 -9.21
N HIS A 245 -4.32 -5.66 -8.42
CA HIS A 245 -3.35 -4.58 -8.58
C HIS A 245 -1.92 -5.10 -8.50
N ASP A 246 -1.53 -5.74 -7.40
CA ASP A 246 -0.15 -6.19 -7.17
C ASP A 246 0.30 -7.22 -8.21
N ARG A 247 -0.63 -8.09 -8.60
CA ARG A 247 -0.38 -9.06 -9.67
C ARG A 247 -0.03 -8.36 -10.98
N THR A 248 -0.62 -7.20 -11.25
CA THR A 248 -0.46 -6.47 -12.51
C THR A 248 0.94 -5.86 -12.65
N HIS A 249 1.63 -5.54 -11.56
CA HIS A 249 3.04 -5.13 -11.62
C HIS A 249 3.95 -6.20 -12.25
N MET A 250 3.62 -7.47 -12.07
CA MET A 250 4.43 -8.60 -12.56
C MET A 250 3.88 -9.23 -13.86
N ARG A 251 2.91 -8.58 -14.52
CA ARG A 251 2.20 -9.13 -15.68
C ARG A 251 1.97 -8.08 -16.77
N GLY A 252 1.75 -8.55 -18.00
CA GLY A 252 1.51 -7.72 -19.17
C GLY A 252 2.79 -7.30 -19.89
N ASP A 253 2.65 -6.45 -20.90
CA ASP A 253 3.77 -5.89 -21.63
C ASP A 253 4.46 -4.83 -20.79
N LEU A 254 5.71 -5.10 -20.42
CA LEU A 254 6.46 -4.35 -19.41
C LEU A 254 7.30 -3.24 -20.06
N PRO A 255 7.17 -1.98 -19.62
CA PRO A 255 8.28 -1.03 -19.59
C PRO A 255 9.04 -1.11 -18.26
N PHE A 256 8.39 -1.62 -17.20
CA PHE A 256 9.03 -1.92 -15.91
C PHE A 256 9.73 -3.27 -16.00
N ASP A 257 10.89 -3.26 -16.62
CA ASP A 257 11.78 -4.40 -16.63
C ASP A 257 12.17 -4.75 -15.16
N PRO A 258 12.13 -6.02 -14.74
CA PRO A 258 12.61 -6.45 -13.42
C PRO A 258 14.08 -6.07 -13.13
N PHE A 259 14.87 -5.68 -14.14
CA PHE A 259 16.21 -5.08 -14.01
C PHE A 259 16.20 -3.53 -13.86
N MET A 260 15.05 -2.87 -14.02
CA MET A 260 14.84 -1.40 -13.98
C MET A 260 14.41 -0.86 -12.60
N ILE A 261 14.02 -1.70 -11.64
CA ILE A 261 13.54 -1.29 -10.29
C ILE A 261 14.54 -0.37 -9.55
N LYS A 262 15.82 -0.40 -9.94
CA LYS A 262 16.89 0.46 -9.38
C LYS A 262 17.20 1.72 -10.20
N GLN A 263 16.47 2.00 -11.30
CA GLN A 263 16.74 3.14 -12.17
C GLN A 263 15.87 4.33 -11.81
N ARG A 264 16.51 5.50 -11.64
CA ARG A 264 15.84 6.78 -11.43
C ARG A 264 15.11 7.16 -12.72
N MET A 265 13.78 7.22 -12.69
CA MET A 265 12.93 7.67 -13.80
C MET A 265 12.19 8.97 -13.43
N PRO A 266 11.66 9.71 -14.40
CA PRO A 266 10.70 10.79 -14.10
C PRO A 266 9.51 10.30 -13.27
N TYR A 267 9.09 11.07 -12.26
CA TYR A 267 8.11 10.60 -11.29
C TYR A 267 6.72 10.31 -11.90
N PHE A 268 6.36 11.00 -12.99
CA PHE A 268 5.12 10.75 -13.74
C PHE A 268 5.04 9.35 -14.38
N LEU A 269 6.16 8.65 -14.60
CA LEU A 269 6.13 7.25 -15.06
C LEU A 269 5.71 6.30 -13.95
N TYR A 270 6.08 6.57 -12.69
CA TYR A 270 5.57 5.83 -11.54
C TYR A 270 4.06 6.09 -11.41
N SER A 271 3.59 7.32 -11.67
CA SER A 271 2.15 7.62 -11.71
C SER A 271 1.40 6.77 -12.72
N LEU A 272 1.96 6.62 -13.93
CA LEU A 272 1.35 5.81 -14.97
C LEU A 272 1.38 4.32 -14.66
N GLU A 273 2.43 3.83 -13.99
CA GLU A 273 2.50 2.43 -13.56
C GLU A 273 1.45 2.09 -12.51
N GLU A 274 1.37 2.90 -11.46
CA GLU A 274 0.38 2.71 -10.39
C GLU A 274 -1.05 2.88 -10.92
N LEU A 275 -1.28 3.87 -11.78
CA LEU A 275 -2.57 4.05 -12.42
C LEU A 275 -2.90 2.91 -13.39
N ARG A 276 -1.91 2.36 -14.13
CA ARG A 276 -2.12 1.18 -14.98
C ARG A 276 -2.63 0.00 -14.13
N CYS A 277 -1.95 -0.31 -13.03
CA CYS A 277 -2.35 -1.41 -12.15
C CYS A 277 -3.76 -1.22 -11.59
N ASP A 278 -4.12 -0.02 -11.17
CA ASP A 278 -5.47 0.29 -10.70
C ASP A 278 -6.54 0.23 -11.78
N LEU A 279 -6.24 0.74 -12.98
CA LEU A 279 -7.20 0.71 -14.08
C LEU A 279 -7.34 -0.69 -14.68
N THR A 280 -6.31 -1.54 -14.58
CA THR A 280 -6.42 -2.98 -14.80
C THR A 280 -7.33 -3.61 -13.74
N ALA A 281 -7.11 -3.35 -12.44
CA ALA A 281 -7.99 -3.86 -11.38
C ALA A 281 -9.45 -3.44 -11.58
N PHE A 282 -9.69 -2.16 -11.91
CA PHE A 282 -11.00 -1.63 -12.27
C PHE A 282 -11.63 -2.40 -13.44
N ARG A 283 -10.88 -2.59 -14.54
CA ARG A 283 -11.37 -3.30 -15.74
C ARG A 283 -11.71 -4.75 -15.42
N GLU A 284 -10.82 -5.47 -14.76
CA GLU A 284 -11.06 -6.87 -14.39
C GLU A 284 -12.26 -6.99 -13.45
N SER A 285 -12.45 -6.04 -12.54
CA SER A 285 -13.65 -5.96 -11.70
C SER A 285 -14.94 -5.72 -12.49
N VAL A 286 -14.91 -4.94 -13.58
CA VAL A 286 -16.07 -4.83 -14.50
C VAL A 286 -16.37 -6.16 -15.18
N LEU A 287 -15.34 -6.96 -15.50
CA LEU A 287 -15.52 -8.29 -16.09
C LEU A 287 -16.09 -9.29 -15.06
N ILE A 288 -15.54 -9.32 -13.85
CA ILE A 288 -16.00 -10.21 -12.77
C ILE A 288 -17.45 -9.89 -12.40
N GLU A 289 -17.83 -8.61 -12.25
CA GLU A 289 -19.22 -8.21 -11.97
C GLU A 289 -20.22 -8.82 -12.96
N ARG A 290 -19.82 -8.98 -14.23
CA ARG A 290 -20.66 -9.49 -15.33
C ARG A 290 -20.55 -11.00 -15.54
N ASP A 291 -19.61 -11.66 -14.87
CA ASP A 291 -19.38 -13.08 -15.02
C ASP A 291 -20.41 -13.89 -14.21
N GLU A 292 -21.33 -14.54 -14.92
CA GLU A 292 -22.35 -15.39 -14.30
C GLU A 292 -21.75 -16.60 -13.56
N THR A 293 -20.53 -17.00 -13.92
CA THR A 293 -19.82 -18.12 -13.29
C THR A 293 -19.07 -17.75 -12.02
N ALA A 294 -18.77 -16.46 -11.80
CA ALA A 294 -18.18 -15.97 -10.56
C ALA A 294 -19.20 -16.04 -9.40
N SER A 295 -18.72 -16.29 -8.19
CA SER A 295 -19.58 -16.27 -7.00
C SER A 295 -20.25 -14.91 -6.78
N GLU A 296 -21.42 -14.92 -6.09
CA GLU A 296 -22.15 -13.68 -5.77
C GLU A 296 -21.29 -12.72 -4.95
N ASP A 297 -20.52 -13.22 -4.00
CA ASP A 297 -19.56 -12.44 -3.22
C ASP A 297 -18.49 -11.82 -4.13
N ALA A 298 -17.89 -12.58 -5.06
CA ALA A 298 -16.91 -12.03 -5.99
C ALA A 298 -17.52 -10.90 -6.84
N ARG A 299 -18.73 -11.09 -7.37
CA ARG A 299 -19.44 -10.05 -8.15
C ARG A 299 -19.75 -8.81 -7.32
N LYS A 300 -20.23 -8.96 -6.08
CA LYS A 300 -20.51 -7.85 -5.17
C LYS A 300 -19.24 -7.03 -4.91
N HIS A 301 -18.15 -7.68 -4.52
CA HIS A 301 -16.90 -6.98 -4.23
C HIS A 301 -16.28 -6.38 -5.50
N ALA A 302 -16.41 -7.02 -6.66
CA ALA A 302 -15.97 -6.46 -7.94
C ALA A 302 -16.64 -5.12 -8.25
N LYS A 303 -17.95 -5.00 -8.00
CA LYS A 303 -18.64 -3.71 -8.12
C LYS A 303 -18.06 -2.66 -7.20
N LEU A 304 -17.76 -3.04 -5.95
CA LEU A 304 -17.22 -2.12 -4.95
C LEU A 304 -15.77 -1.69 -5.25
N VAL A 305 -14.94 -2.56 -5.85
CA VAL A 305 -13.58 -2.20 -6.31
C VAL A 305 -13.64 -1.06 -7.32
N GLN A 306 -14.65 -1.03 -8.21
CA GLN A 306 -14.81 0.07 -9.16
C GLN A 306 -15.00 1.42 -8.45
N TYR A 307 -15.81 1.47 -7.38
CA TYR A 307 -15.95 2.67 -6.57
C TYR A 307 -14.66 2.99 -5.80
N ALA A 308 -14.03 1.98 -5.21
CA ALA A 308 -12.80 2.15 -4.44
C ALA A 308 -11.71 2.83 -5.29
N VAL A 309 -11.41 2.28 -6.46
CA VAL A 309 -10.41 2.84 -7.39
C VAL A 309 -10.73 4.29 -7.75
N ILE A 310 -11.97 4.59 -8.16
CA ILE A 310 -12.36 5.95 -8.54
C ILE A 310 -12.20 6.90 -7.35
N PHE A 311 -12.87 6.60 -6.23
CA PHE A 311 -12.97 7.53 -5.12
C PHE A 311 -11.63 7.76 -4.43
N ASP A 312 -10.83 6.71 -4.27
CA ASP A 312 -9.57 6.82 -3.56
C ASP A 312 -8.53 7.58 -4.38
N ARG A 313 -8.45 7.29 -5.69
CA ARG A 313 -7.62 8.06 -6.63
C ARG A 313 -8.00 9.54 -6.64
N ILE A 314 -9.29 9.87 -6.75
CA ILE A 314 -9.70 11.27 -6.90
C ILE A 314 -9.81 12.04 -5.59
N PHE A 315 -10.03 11.42 -4.44
CA PHE A 315 -10.24 12.13 -3.17
C PHE A 315 -9.11 11.97 -2.15
N ARG A 316 -8.36 10.86 -2.17
CA ARG A 316 -7.25 10.64 -1.23
C ARG A 316 -5.91 10.82 -1.91
N PHE A 317 -5.61 10.01 -2.92
CA PHE A 317 -4.28 9.97 -3.54
C PHE A 317 -3.93 11.28 -4.24
N ALA A 318 -4.90 11.94 -4.89
CA ALA A 318 -4.71 13.25 -5.52
C ALA A 318 -4.14 14.35 -4.59
N ILE A 319 -4.36 14.23 -3.27
CA ILE A 319 -4.10 15.29 -2.29
C ILE A 319 -3.42 14.80 -1.00
N THR A 320 -2.92 13.57 -0.97
CA THR A 320 -2.17 13.02 0.17
C THR A 320 -0.69 13.26 -0.01
N GLY A 321 0.01 13.64 1.07
CA GLY A 321 1.45 13.91 1.06
C GLY A 321 1.81 15.31 0.56
N ASN A 322 3.10 15.60 0.43
CA ASN A 322 3.57 16.88 -0.11
C ASN A 322 3.56 16.87 -1.64
N ARG A 323 3.84 18.03 -2.26
CA ARG A 323 3.90 18.18 -3.72
C ARG A 323 5.27 17.89 -4.34
N VAL A 324 6.16 17.22 -3.62
CA VAL A 324 7.52 16.93 -4.09
C VAL A 324 7.56 15.56 -4.76
N ARG A 325 7.52 15.55 -6.09
CA ARG A 325 7.57 14.37 -6.96
C ARG A 325 6.54 13.32 -6.59
N ASN A 326 5.36 13.78 -6.19
CA ASN A 326 4.27 12.95 -5.71
C ASN A 326 3.56 12.29 -6.89
N TYR A 327 3.90 11.04 -7.15
CA TYR A 327 3.40 10.30 -8.30
C TYR A 327 1.93 9.92 -8.14
N ASP A 328 1.48 9.58 -6.94
CA ASP A 328 0.09 9.23 -6.68
C ASP A 328 -0.85 10.41 -6.97
N ALA A 329 -0.40 11.62 -6.62
CA ALA A 329 -1.19 12.81 -6.88
C ALA A 329 -1.36 13.10 -8.37
N VAL A 330 -0.37 12.79 -9.21
CA VAL A 330 -0.50 12.92 -10.67
C VAL A 330 -1.48 11.88 -11.22
N GLY A 331 -1.42 10.63 -10.74
CA GLY A 331 -2.35 9.57 -11.16
C GLY A 331 -3.81 9.91 -10.81
N GLY A 332 -4.05 10.38 -9.59
CA GLY A 332 -5.38 10.82 -9.14
C GLY A 332 -5.94 12.00 -9.94
N GLN A 333 -5.11 13.02 -10.18
CA GLN A 333 -5.50 14.16 -11.01
C GLN A 333 -5.79 13.75 -12.46
N LEU A 334 -4.98 12.86 -13.02
CA LEU A 334 -5.14 12.36 -14.39
C LEU A 334 -6.51 11.68 -14.55
N LEU A 335 -6.87 10.77 -13.63
CA LEU A 335 -8.17 10.10 -13.65
C LEU A 335 -9.33 11.10 -13.51
N PHE A 336 -9.26 12.03 -12.55
CA PHE A 336 -10.29 13.04 -12.36
C PHE A 336 -10.50 13.92 -13.60
N ALA A 337 -9.41 14.47 -14.13
CA ALA A 337 -9.44 15.35 -15.29
C ALA A 337 -9.92 14.59 -16.55
N TRP A 338 -9.51 13.33 -16.71
CA TRP A 338 -9.98 12.46 -17.79
C TRP A 338 -11.50 12.28 -17.74
N MET A 339 -12.06 11.87 -16.60
CA MET A 339 -13.50 11.69 -16.42
C MET A 339 -14.27 13.01 -16.65
N HIS A 340 -13.71 14.14 -16.21
CA HIS A 340 -14.31 15.45 -16.44
C HIS A 340 -14.31 15.87 -17.93
N GLN A 341 -13.17 15.70 -18.62
CA GLN A 341 -13.05 16.03 -20.04
C GLN A 341 -13.97 15.15 -20.92
N HIS A 342 -14.23 13.92 -20.49
CA HIS A 342 -15.15 12.97 -21.14
C HIS A 342 -16.60 13.06 -20.64
N ARG A 343 -16.93 14.08 -19.84
CA ARG A 343 -18.31 14.40 -19.42
C ARG A 343 -19.02 13.32 -18.62
N VAL A 344 -18.27 12.52 -17.84
CA VAL A 344 -18.85 11.57 -16.87
C VAL A 344 -18.62 11.97 -15.41
N LEU A 345 -17.80 13.00 -15.16
CA LEU A 345 -17.66 13.67 -13.87
C LEU A 345 -17.92 15.16 -14.06
N HIS A 346 -18.72 15.76 -13.18
CA HIS A 346 -19.15 17.16 -13.29
C HIS A 346 -18.97 17.89 -11.96
N TRP A 347 -18.52 19.14 -12.04
CA TRP A 347 -18.53 20.08 -10.94
C TRP A 347 -19.35 21.30 -11.33
N THR A 348 -20.59 21.35 -10.85
CA THR A 348 -21.58 22.37 -11.25
C THR A 348 -22.31 22.86 -10.00
N ASP A 349 -22.49 24.17 -9.87
CA ASP A 349 -23.21 24.81 -8.76
C ASP A 349 -22.72 24.37 -7.35
N GLY A 350 -21.41 24.09 -7.23
CA GLY A 350 -20.79 23.65 -5.98
C GLY A 350 -21.04 22.19 -5.61
N LYS A 351 -21.54 21.38 -6.56
CA LYS A 351 -21.82 19.95 -6.39
C LYS A 351 -21.01 19.11 -7.36
N LEU A 352 -20.45 18.00 -6.86
CA LEU A 352 -19.87 16.94 -7.66
C LEU A 352 -20.94 15.92 -8.04
N SER A 353 -20.98 15.50 -9.31
CA SER A 353 -21.81 14.39 -9.78
C SER A 353 -21.06 13.49 -10.76
N ILE A 354 -21.37 12.19 -10.75
CA ILE A 354 -20.76 11.19 -11.63
C ILE A 354 -21.87 10.45 -12.39
N ASP A 355 -21.70 10.31 -13.70
CA ASP A 355 -22.59 9.56 -14.56
C ASP A 355 -22.26 8.06 -14.51
N TRP A 356 -22.73 7.40 -13.44
CA TRP A 356 -22.39 6.01 -13.11
C TRP A 356 -22.68 4.97 -14.20
N LYS A 357 -23.62 5.27 -15.11
CA LYS A 357 -23.94 4.40 -16.23
C LYS A 357 -22.78 4.31 -17.24
N ASP A 358 -22.08 5.42 -17.47
CA ASP A 358 -21.12 5.56 -18.56
C ASP A 358 -19.67 5.62 -18.05
N VAL A 359 -19.46 5.91 -16.76
CA VAL A 359 -18.13 6.09 -16.15
C VAL A 359 -17.19 4.89 -16.36
N ALA A 360 -17.71 3.66 -16.29
CA ALA A 360 -16.88 2.47 -16.44
C ALA A 360 -16.20 2.39 -17.81
N GLY A 361 -16.92 2.76 -18.89
CA GLY A 361 -16.35 2.77 -20.24
C GLY A 361 -15.22 3.80 -20.37
N VAL A 362 -15.42 4.99 -19.83
CA VAL A 362 -14.44 6.09 -19.86
C VAL A 362 -13.19 5.76 -19.05
N VAL A 363 -13.34 5.14 -17.87
CA VAL A 363 -12.20 4.74 -17.03
C VAL A 363 -11.40 3.62 -17.69
N VAL A 364 -12.07 2.63 -18.30
CA VAL A 364 -11.40 1.57 -19.07
C VAL A 364 -10.67 2.13 -20.28
N GLU A 365 -11.21 3.13 -20.96
CA GLU A 365 -10.54 3.79 -22.10
C GLU A 365 -9.18 4.40 -21.68
N LEU A 366 -9.11 5.09 -20.54
CA LEU A 366 -7.84 5.60 -20.01
C LEU A 366 -6.85 4.46 -19.76
N GLY A 367 -7.30 3.38 -19.13
CA GLY A 367 -6.48 2.19 -18.88
C GLY A 367 -5.89 1.62 -20.17
N LEU A 368 -6.71 1.50 -21.23
CA LEU A 368 -6.26 1.02 -22.55
C LEU A 368 -5.25 1.95 -23.20
N ARG A 369 -5.36 3.27 -23.03
CA ARG A 369 -4.35 4.22 -23.55
C ARG A 369 -3.00 4.05 -22.86
N ILE A 370 -3.00 3.83 -21.55
CA ILE A 370 -1.79 3.58 -20.77
C ILE A 370 -1.19 2.22 -21.15
N GLU A 371 -2.02 1.18 -21.30
CA GLU A 371 -1.55 -0.14 -21.78
C GLU A 371 -0.95 -0.07 -23.19
N GLU A 372 -1.54 0.70 -24.11
CA GLU A 372 -0.98 0.92 -25.45
C GLU A 372 0.38 1.64 -25.39
N LEU A 373 0.53 2.63 -24.49
CA LEU A 373 1.82 3.29 -24.25
C LEU A 373 2.88 2.26 -23.83
N TYR A 374 2.51 1.33 -22.95
CA TYR A 374 3.34 0.28 -22.39
C TYR A 374 3.68 -0.80 -23.42
N TRP A 375 2.70 -1.26 -24.19
CA TRP A 375 2.88 -2.21 -25.29
C TRP A 375 3.90 -1.69 -26.32
N ARG A 376 3.79 -0.40 -26.70
CA ARG A 376 4.76 0.26 -27.58
C ARG A 376 6.15 0.44 -26.99
N SER A 377 6.38 0.12 -25.71
CA SER A 377 7.73 0.21 -25.12
C SER A 377 8.68 -0.86 -25.66
N ILE A 378 8.16 -1.98 -26.18
CA ILE A 378 8.93 -3.12 -26.66
C ILE A 378 9.89 -2.74 -27.81
N ASP A 379 9.46 -1.87 -28.72
CA ASP A 379 10.21 -1.42 -29.87
C ASP A 379 10.60 0.07 -29.80
N ARG A 380 10.30 0.74 -28.68
CA ARG A 380 10.58 2.17 -28.48
C ARG A 380 11.80 2.38 -27.57
N PRO A 381 12.80 3.17 -28.02
CA PRO A 381 13.91 3.56 -27.15
C PRO A 381 13.45 4.29 -25.89
N LYS A 382 14.15 4.07 -24.77
CA LYS A 382 13.82 4.62 -23.44
C LYS A 382 13.45 6.11 -23.44
N THR A 383 14.32 6.97 -23.99
CA THR A 383 14.07 8.43 -24.03
C THR A 383 12.81 8.77 -24.82
N ALA A 384 12.60 8.12 -25.97
CA ALA A 384 11.40 8.30 -26.77
C ALA A 384 10.13 7.81 -26.03
N HIS A 385 10.26 6.76 -25.22
CA HIS A 385 9.17 6.28 -24.36
C HIS A 385 8.81 7.29 -23.27
N TRP A 386 9.82 7.88 -22.61
CA TRP A 386 9.58 8.91 -21.59
C TRP A 386 8.92 10.16 -22.16
N LEU A 387 9.30 10.59 -23.38
CA LEU A 387 8.65 11.72 -24.05
C LEU A 387 7.18 11.43 -24.38
N ALA A 388 6.87 10.25 -24.90
CA ALA A 388 5.49 9.86 -25.19
C ALA A 388 4.64 9.66 -23.93
N ALA A 389 5.25 9.19 -22.83
CA ALA A 389 4.58 9.12 -21.53
C ALA A 389 4.25 10.52 -21.00
N TYR A 390 5.18 11.47 -21.13
CA TYR A 390 4.93 12.86 -20.77
C TYR A 390 3.82 13.48 -21.62
N GLU A 391 3.85 13.23 -22.94
CA GLU A 391 2.80 13.68 -23.88
C GLU A 391 1.42 13.17 -23.42
N LEU A 392 1.27 11.87 -23.15
CA LEU A 392 0.02 11.27 -22.67
C LEU A 392 -0.51 11.96 -21.40
N VAL A 393 0.34 12.21 -20.41
CA VAL A 393 -0.08 12.90 -19.18
C VAL A 393 -0.48 14.34 -19.47
N SER A 394 0.32 15.04 -20.29
CA SER A 394 0.13 16.47 -20.60
C SER A 394 -1.04 16.77 -21.55
N GLU A 395 -1.54 15.77 -22.27
CA GLU A 395 -2.80 15.89 -23.04
C GLU A 395 -4.00 16.18 -22.12
N THR A 396 -3.97 15.64 -20.89
CA THR A 396 -5.06 15.79 -19.92
C THR A 396 -4.73 16.79 -18.82
N LEU A 397 -3.50 16.78 -18.30
CA LEU A 397 -3.06 17.65 -17.21
C LEU A 397 -2.23 18.82 -17.75
N THR A 398 -2.50 20.03 -17.27
CA THR A 398 -1.68 21.19 -17.62
C THR A 398 -0.34 21.12 -16.86
N PRO A 399 0.81 21.07 -17.54
CA PRO A 399 2.10 21.10 -16.87
C PRO A 399 2.35 22.44 -16.17
N HIS A 400 3.28 22.44 -15.22
CA HIS A 400 3.74 23.65 -14.55
C HIS A 400 4.27 24.67 -15.58
N PRO A 401 3.91 25.97 -15.49
CA PRO A 401 4.32 26.98 -16.48
C PRO A 401 5.83 27.13 -16.70
N ALA A 402 6.63 26.76 -15.68
CA ALA A 402 8.09 26.77 -15.75
C ALA A 402 8.73 25.47 -16.26
N SER A 403 7.93 24.45 -16.61
CA SER A 403 8.41 23.15 -17.05
C SER A 403 9.33 23.24 -18.26
N VAL A 404 10.46 22.55 -18.19
CA VAL A 404 11.36 22.36 -19.35
C VAL A 404 10.82 21.27 -20.28
N TRP A 405 10.19 20.23 -19.72
CA TRP A 405 9.57 19.15 -20.49
C TRP A 405 8.41 19.65 -21.37
N ALA A 406 7.59 20.59 -20.87
CA ALA A 406 6.49 21.21 -21.62
C ALA A 406 6.95 22.04 -22.82
N LYS A 407 8.23 22.45 -22.89
CA LYS A 407 8.80 23.17 -24.03
C LYS A 407 9.14 22.26 -25.21
N GLY A 408 9.09 20.94 -25.02
CA GLY A 408 9.34 19.96 -26.06
C GLY A 408 10.78 19.39 -26.06
N PRO A 409 11.05 18.40 -26.92
CA PRO A 409 12.29 17.64 -26.94
C PRO A 409 13.55 18.51 -27.13
N GLU A 410 13.47 19.57 -27.93
CA GLU A 410 14.57 20.52 -28.18
C GLU A 410 15.05 21.28 -26.93
N ALA A 411 14.24 21.35 -25.88
CA ALA A 411 14.63 21.99 -24.61
C ALA A 411 15.31 21.01 -23.63
N LEU A 412 15.32 19.70 -23.93
CA LEU A 412 15.81 18.65 -23.06
C LEU A 412 17.23 18.20 -23.45
N PRO A 413 18.06 17.74 -22.49
CA PRO A 413 19.40 17.23 -22.75
C PRO A 413 19.36 15.80 -23.33
N LEU A 414 18.89 15.65 -24.58
CA LEU A 414 18.65 14.36 -25.24
C LEU A 414 19.94 13.59 -25.60
N ASP A 415 21.06 14.30 -25.78
CA ASP A 415 22.36 13.70 -26.11
C ASP A 415 23.12 13.21 -24.86
N GLY A 416 22.54 13.35 -23.67
CA GLY A 416 23.14 13.00 -22.39
C GLY A 416 22.59 11.69 -21.78
N PRO A 417 23.13 11.27 -20.61
CA PRO A 417 22.58 10.13 -19.89
C PRO A 417 21.14 10.44 -19.40
N PRO A 418 20.25 9.43 -19.26
CA PRO A 418 18.85 9.62 -18.86
C PRO A 418 18.66 10.40 -17.54
N ARG A 419 19.64 10.36 -16.63
CA ARG A 419 19.64 11.16 -15.41
C ARG A 419 19.44 12.66 -15.70
N GLY A 420 20.05 13.18 -16.77
CA GLY A 420 19.87 14.57 -17.17
C GLY A 420 18.42 14.94 -17.45
N LEU A 421 17.62 14.00 -18.01
CA LEU A 421 16.18 14.19 -18.22
C LEU A 421 15.42 14.19 -16.89
N THR A 422 15.75 13.26 -15.99
CA THR A 422 15.10 13.20 -14.65
C THR A 422 15.35 14.44 -13.81
N ASP A 423 16.52 15.07 -13.97
CA ASP A 423 16.88 16.28 -13.24
C ASP A 423 16.17 17.55 -13.79
N GLN A 424 15.56 17.49 -14.98
CA GLN A 424 14.75 18.59 -15.55
C GLN A 424 13.28 18.55 -15.13
N VAL A 425 12.83 17.46 -14.51
CA VAL A 425 11.45 17.36 -14.00
C VAL A 425 11.35 18.18 -12.72
N LEU A 426 10.38 19.09 -12.64
CA LEU A 426 10.13 19.87 -11.44
C LEU A 426 9.59 18.96 -10.32
N ASP A 427 9.72 19.44 -9.09
CA ASP A 427 9.15 18.72 -7.95
C ASP A 427 7.61 18.63 -8.08
N ASP A 428 6.95 19.70 -8.51
CA ASP A 428 5.52 19.69 -8.88
C ASP A 428 5.35 19.99 -10.38
N GLU A 429 5.67 19.01 -11.23
CA GLU A 429 5.60 19.11 -12.69
C GLU A 429 4.16 19.27 -13.19
N PHE A 430 3.18 18.72 -12.46
CA PHE A 430 1.75 18.80 -12.75
C PHE A 430 1.01 19.32 -11.50
N PRO A 431 0.96 20.65 -11.30
CA PRO A 431 0.41 21.26 -10.09
C PRO A 431 -1.09 21.02 -9.96
N LEU A 432 -1.60 21.18 -8.74
CA LEU A 432 -3.02 21.00 -8.45
C LEU A 432 -3.89 21.91 -9.31
N SER A 433 -4.98 21.35 -9.84
CA SER A 433 -6.05 22.15 -10.44
C SER A 433 -6.74 23.04 -9.39
N MET A 434 -7.45 24.08 -9.82
CA MET A 434 -8.22 24.94 -8.90
C MET A 434 -9.20 24.16 -8.02
N PHE A 435 -9.79 23.08 -8.54
CA PHE A 435 -10.64 22.19 -7.75
C PHE A 435 -9.84 21.53 -6.63
N TYR A 436 -8.67 20.98 -6.95
CA TYR A 436 -7.84 20.28 -5.98
C TYR A 436 -7.17 21.20 -4.96
N GLU A 437 -6.76 22.41 -5.34
CA GLU A 437 -6.27 23.41 -4.37
C GLU A 437 -7.33 23.76 -3.31
N ALA A 438 -8.61 23.78 -3.70
CA ALA A 438 -9.71 24.04 -2.78
C ALA A 438 -10.06 22.80 -1.95
N LEU A 439 -10.04 21.61 -2.56
CA LEU A 439 -10.35 20.35 -1.89
C LEU A 439 -9.27 20.00 -0.86
N GLU A 440 -7.98 20.10 -1.22
CA GLU A 440 -6.84 19.84 -0.33
C GLU A 440 -7.01 20.63 0.97
N LYS A 441 -7.21 21.95 0.89
CA LYS A 441 -7.38 22.83 2.07
C LYS A 441 -8.52 22.39 3.00
N LYS A 442 -9.57 21.79 2.46
CA LYS A 442 -10.71 21.29 3.25
C LYS A 442 -10.49 19.88 3.81
N MET A 443 -9.65 19.09 3.14
CA MET A 443 -9.42 17.67 3.44
C MET A 443 -8.15 17.41 4.25
N SER A 444 -7.20 18.36 4.32
CA SER A 444 -5.89 18.15 4.97
C SER A 444 -6.01 17.55 6.38
N SER A 445 -6.87 18.15 7.23
CA SER A 445 -7.06 17.68 8.61
C SER A 445 -7.67 16.27 8.67
N VAL A 446 -8.56 15.92 7.73
CA VAL A 446 -9.15 14.58 7.64
C VAL A 446 -8.08 13.56 7.25
N ILE A 447 -7.26 13.86 6.24
CA ILE A 447 -6.18 12.98 5.78
C ILE A 447 -5.12 12.80 6.88
N GLU A 448 -4.69 13.88 7.52
CA GLU A 448 -3.75 13.85 8.65
C GLU A 448 -4.28 13.00 9.81
N SER A 449 -5.60 13.01 10.07
CA SER A 449 -6.22 12.20 11.12
C SER A 449 -6.15 10.68 10.88
N THR A 450 -5.70 10.25 9.69
CA THR A 450 -5.65 8.84 9.30
C THR A 450 -4.30 8.16 9.56
N ALA A 451 -3.29 8.90 10.04
CA ALA A 451 -2.06 8.30 10.54
C ALA A 451 -2.39 7.33 11.69
N GLY A 452 -1.78 6.14 11.66
CA GLY A 452 -1.95 5.12 12.71
C GLY A 452 -3.33 4.43 12.78
N ILE A 453 -4.28 4.80 11.91
CA ILE A 453 -5.63 4.23 11.92
C ILE A 453 -5.61 2.72 11.65
N THR A 454 -6.56 1.99 12.24
CA THR A 454 -6.81 0.56 12.00
C THR A 454 -8.29 0.34 11.75
N GLY A 455 -8.69 -0.87 11.34
CA GLY A 455 -10.09 -1.23 11.18
C GLY A 455 -10.94 -1.09 12.46
N LYS A 456 -10.30 -1.06 13.64
CA LYS A 456 -10.96 -0.87 14.94
C LYS A 456 -11.02 0.59 15.40
N SER A 457 -10.37 1.50 14.70
CA SER A 457 -10.41 2.92 15.03
C SER A 457 -11.83 3.47 14.81
N PRO A 458 -12.36 4.28 15.73
CA PRO A 458 -13.68 4.86 15.54
C PRO A 458 -13.69 5.78 14.32
N VAL A 459 -14.78 5.77 13.55
CA VAL A 459 -15.02 6.80 12.54
C VAL A 459 -15.36 8.07 13.31
N LYS A 460 -14.36 8.91 13.61
CA LYS A 460 -14.59 10.21 14.26
C LYS A 460 -15.41 11.09 13.32
N THR A 461 -16.69 11.26 13.63
CA THR A 461 -17.54 12.30 13.07
C THR A 461 -17.59 13.45 14.07
N GLU A 462 -16.56 14.30 14.11
CA GLU A 462 -16.66 15.59 14.80
C GLU A 462 -16.42 16.72 13.81
N GLY A 463 -17.56 17.21 13.30
CA GLY A 463 -17.72 18.49 12.62
C GLY A 463 -18.98 19.19 13.13
N GLY A 464 -19.25 19.09 14.44
CA GLY A 464 -20.10 20.06 15.10
C GLY A 464 -19.37 21.39 15.10
N VAL A 465 -19.73 22.27 14.17
CA VAL A 465 -19.23 23.64 14.09
C VAL A 465 -19.55 24.32 15.43
N GLY A 466 -18.51 24.55 16.23
CA GLY A 466 -18.59 25.37 17.43
C GLY A 466 -18.67 26.84 17.05
N ALA A 467 -19.78 27.47 17.47
CA ALA A 467 -20.06 28.90 17.63
C ALA A 467 -19.95 29.83 16.40
#